data_AF-A0A6N7HKX3-F1
#
_entry.id   AF-A0A6N7HKX3-F1
#
_cell.length_a   1.000
_cell.length_b   1.000
_cell.length_c   1.000
_cell.angle_alpha   90.00
_cell.angle_beta   90.00
_cell.angle_gamma   90.00
#
_symmetry.space_group_name_H-M   'P 1'
#
loop_
_entity.id
_entity.type
_entity.pdbx_description
1 polymer ?
#
loop_
_entity_poly.entity_id
_entity_poly.type
_entity_poly.pdbx_seq_one_letter_code
_entity_poly.pdbx_strand_id
1 'polypeptide(L)'
;MRTEPPRAEPPRPEPMRRPEPAGAPPGNQDWPISPLPGEPPLTLFRGKRLVELEPGTEIDRFGEDDGNLVYAVGTPFSERSLVPEWVERPYHAYRVRQPVQVLTGAAIPWFDQPGGGTAYLLPDAIGELVASGRLVEVNGRERPRG
;
A
#
# COMPACT_ATOMS: atom_id res chain seq x y z
N MET A 1 -15.60 29.54 -56.69
CA MET A 1 -15.88 29.23 -55.26
C MET A 1 -14.91 28.13 -54.84
N ARG A 2 -13.87 28.47 -54.07
CA ARG A 2 -12.93 27.48 -53.51
C ARG A 2 -13.39 27.18 -52.09
N THR A 3 -13.75 25.92 -51.82
CA THR A 3 -14.09 25.42 -50.49
C THR A 3 -12.81 24.93 -49.82
N GLU A 4 -12.44 25.55 -48.69
CA GLU A 4 -11.37 25.07 -47.82
C GLU A 4 -11.85 23.84 -47.03
N PRO A 5 -11.02 22.80 -46.84
CA PRO A 5 -11.37 21.67 -46.00
C PRO A 5 -11.26 22.05 -44.50
N PRO A 6 -12.07 21.45 -43.62
CA PRO A 6 -12.02 21.74 -42.19
C PRO A 6 -10.70 21.24 -41.57
N ARG A 7 -10.12 22.08 -40.73
CA ARG A 7 -8.90 21.81 -39.94
C ARG A 7 -9.16 20.66 -38.97
N ALA A 8 -8.36 19.59 -39.07
CA ALA A 8 -8.39 18.50 -38.11
C ALA A 8 -8.00 19.03 -36.71
N GLU A 9 -8.86 18.77 -35.72
CA GLU A 9 -8.59 19.01 -34.30
C GLU A 9 -7.48 18.05 -33.85
N PRO A 10 -6.46 18.49 -33.08
CA PRO A 10 -5.43 17.59 -32.57
C PRO A 10 -6.06 16.55 -31.63
N PRO A 11 -5.59 15.29 -31.61
CA PRO A 11 -6.11 14.29 -30.70
C PRO A 11 -5.90 14.74 -29.26
N ARG A 12 -6.97 14.65 -28.45
CA ARG A 12 -6.92 14.86 -27.00
C ARG A 12 -5.86 13.92 -26.41
N PRO A 13 -5.04 14.34 -25.43
CA PRO A 13 -4.10 13.43 -24.79
C PRO A 13 -4.91 12.31 -24.13
N GLU A 14 -4.68 11.07 -24.57
CA GLU A 14 -5.20 9.89 -23.88
C GLU A 14 -4.71 9.92 -22.41
N PRO A 15 -5.52 9.51 -21.42
CA PRO A 15 -5.00 9.31 -20.08
C PRO A 15 -3.83 8.32 -20.20
N MET A 16 -2.64 8.78 -19.80
CA MET A 16 -1.40 8.00 -19.89
C MET A 16 -1.66 6.60 -19.36
N ARG A 17 -1.70 5.59 -20.26
CA ARG A 17 -1.68 4.19 -19.86
C ARG A 17 -0.38 3.97 -19.12
N ARG A 18 -0.47 3.94 -17.80
CA ARG A 18 0.67 3.76 -16.93
C ARG A 18 1.30 2.40 -17.25
N PRO A 19 2.61 2.32 -17.53
CA PRO A 19 3.24 1.04 -17.81
C PRO A 19 3.09 0.14 -16.60
N GLU A 20 2.53 -1.05 -16.81
CA GLU A 20 2.55 -2.12 -15.82
C GLU A 20 4.01 -2.49 -15.51
N PRO A 21 4.36 -2.85 -14.25
CA PRO A 21 5.72 -3.26 -13.93
C PRO A 21 6.15 -4.44 -14.80
N ALA A 22 7.17 -4.22 -15.64
CA ALA A 22 7.80 -5.30 -16.39
C ALA A 22 8.46 -6.27 -15.39
N GLY A 23 7.86 -7.44 -15.19
CA GLY A 23 8.38 -8.48 -14.31
C GLY A 23 7.50 -8.83 -13.10
N ALA A 24 6.30 -8.27 -12.96
CA ALA A 24 5.32 -8.82 -12.01
C ALA A 24 4.93 -10.23 -12.48
N PRO A 25 5.09 -11.29 -11.64
CA PRO A 25 4.57 -12.61 -11.97
C PRO A 25 3.06 -12.51 -12.22
N PRO A 26 2.49 -13.30 -13.15
CA PRO A 26 1.06 -13.24 -13.45
C PRO A 26 0.26 -13.41 -12.15
N GLY A 27 -0.54 -12.38 -11.85
CA GLY A 27 -1.46 -12.38 -10.74
C GLY A 27 -2.54 -13.43 -10.98
N ASN A 28 -2.53 -14.47 -10.16
CA ASN A 28 -3.71 -15.16 -9.62
C ASN A 28 -3.24 -16.20 -8.60
N GLN A 29 -2.64 -15.72 -7.51
CA GLN A 29 -2.59 -16.50 -6.29
C GLN A 29 -3.77 -15.99 -5.46
N ASP A 30 -4.79 -16.83 -5.27
CA ASP A 30 -5.93 -16.53 -4.41
C ASP A 30 -5.45 -16.51 -2.95
N TRP A 31 -4.93 -15.37 -2.53
CA TRP A 31 -4.55 -15.16 -1.14
C TRP A 31 -5.82 -15.02 -0.30
N PRO A 32 -5.90 -15.63 0.89
CA PRO A 32 -7.07 -15.50 1.77
C PRO A 32 -7.23 -14.08 2.32
N ILE A 33 -6.20 -13.24 2.19
CA ILE A 33 -6.21 -11.82 2.56
C ILE A 33 -5.94 -11.00 1.30
N SER A 34 -6.84 -10.05 1.02
CA SER A 34 -6.77 -9.17 -0.15
C SER A 34 -6.74 -7.69 0.27
N PRO A 35 -6.22 -6.78 -0.57
CA PRO A 35 -6.24 -5.35 -0.29
C PRO A 35 -7.68 -4.83 -0.22
N LEU A 36 -7.96 -3.98 0.76
CA LEU A 36 -9.23 -3.26 0.85
C LEU A 36 -9.35 -2.15 -0.22
N PRO A 37 -10.56 -1.60 -0.47
CA PRO A 37 -10.73 -0.51 -1.42
C PRO A 37 -9.76 0.66 -1.14
N GLY A 38 -9.09 1.15 -2.18
CA GLY A 38 -8.11 2.24 -2.07
C GLY A 38 -6.68 1.80 -1.72
N GLU A 39 -6.47 0.54 -1.31
CA GLU A 39 -5.14 -0.02 -1.11
C GLU A 39 -4.45 -0.37 -2.43
N PRO A 40 -3.11 -0.37 -2.47
CA PRO A 40 -2.39 -0.80 -3.65
C PRO A 40 -2.60 -2.30 -3.93
N PRO A 41 -2.51 -2.71 -5.21
CA PRO A 41 -2.67 -4.11 -5.58
C PRO A 41 -1.52 -4.97 -5.04
N LEU A 42 -1.80 -6.26 -4.81
CA LEU A 42 -0.80 -7.23 -4.34
C LEU A 42 0.40 -7.41 -5.30
N THR A 43 0.29 -6.94 -6.54
CA THR A 43 1.38 -6.94 -7.52
C THR A 43 2.55 -6.06 -7.09
N LEU A 44 2.36 -5.08 -6.19
CA LEU A 44 3.43 -4.26 -5.63
C LEU A 44 4.29 -4.97 -4.57
N PHE A 45 3.94 -6.20 -4.18
CA PHE A 45 4.65 -6.95 -3.14
C PHE A 45 5.23 -8.26 -3.69
N ARG A 46 6.52 -8.50 -3.45
CA ARG A 46 7.21 -9.77 -3.77
C ARG A 46 7.38 -10.64 -2.52
N GLY A 47 7.62 -11.94 -2.73
CA GLY A 47 7.88 -12.87 -1.63
C GLY A 47 6.71 -13.03 -0.67
N LYS A 48 5.48 -12.93 -1.19
CA LYS A 48 4.24 -12.98 -0.42
C LYS A 48 4.12 -14.31 0.32
N ARG A 49 3.77 -14.26 1.60
CA ARG A 49 3.49 -15.44 2.43
C ARG A 49 2.60 -15.08 3.62
N LEU A 50 1.84 -16.05 4.11
CA LEU A 50 1.09 -15.89 5.35
C LEU A 50 2.03 -16.02 6.55
N VAL A 51 1.92 -15.10 7.49
CA VAL A 51 2.64 -15.12 8.77
C VAL A 51 1.68 -14.68 9.88
N GLU A 52 2.05 -14.93 11.12
CA GLU A 52 1.34 -14.41 12.29
C GLU A 52 2.15 -13.27 12.90
N LEU A 53 1.53 -12.11 13.11
CA LEU A 53 2.13 -11.05 13.91
C LEU A 53 1.87 -11.33 15.37
N GLU A 54 2.95 -11.47 16.13
CA GLU A 54 2.88 -11.74 17.57
C GLU A 54 2.50 -10.49 18.37
N PRO A 55 1.85 -10.64 19.53
CA PRO A 55 1.64 -9.56 20.47
C PRO A 55 2.93 -8.80 20.78
N GLY A 56 2.86 -7.47 20.76
CA GLY A 56 4.00 -6.58 20.92
C GLY A 56 4.64 -6.12 19.61
N THR A 57 4.33 -6.77 18.48
CA THR A 57 4.77 -6.30 17.15
C THR A 57 4.19 -4.92 16.87
N GLU A 58 5.01 -4.02 16.35
CA GLU A 58 4.59 -2.67 15.98
C GLU A 58 4.63 -2.46 14.47
N ILE A 59 3.55 -1.85 13.98
CA ILE A 59 3.26 -1.61 12.57
C ILE A 59 2.78 -0.17 12.42
N ASP A 60 2.97 0.42 11.24
CA ASP A 60 2.54 1.78 10.97
C ASP A 60 1.98 1.97 9.56
N ARG A 61 1.33 3.11 9.34
CA ARG A 61 0.66 3.45 8.08
C ARG A 61 0.66 4.96 7.83
N PHE A 62 0.63 5.30 6.55
CA PHE A 62 0.23 6.61 6.02
C PHE A 62 -1.17 6.51 5.41
N GLY A 63 -2.20 6.98 6.12
CA GLY A 63 -3.60 6.85 5.75
C GLY A 63 -4.51 6.55 6.93
N GLU A 64 -5.82 6.62 6.66
CA GLU A 64 -6.88 6.35 7.64
C GLU A 64 -6.95 4.85 8.01
N ASP A 65 -7.80 4.55 8.99
CA ASP A 65 -8.00 3.23 9.58
C ASP A 65 -9.00 2.33 8.82
N ASP A 66 -9.58 2.82 7.72
CA ASP A 66 -10.44 2.07 6.80
C ASP A 66 -9.65 1.10 5.89
N GLY A 67 -8.33 1.27 5.85
CA GLY A 67 -7.39 0.43 5.12
C GLY A 67 -6.91 -0.80 5.88
N ASN A 68 -6.20 -1.70 5.18
CA ASN A 68 -5.58 -2.90 5.78
C ASN A 68 -4.10 -3.08 5.45
N LEU A 69 -3.47 -2.16 4.71
CA LEU A 69 -2.03 -2.20 4.45
C LEU A 69 -1.28 -1.40 5.51
N VAL A 70 -0.31 -2.06 6.14
CA VAL A 70 0.63 -1.47 7.09
C VAL A 70 2.05 -1.91 6.76
N TYR A 71 3.04 -1.25 7.37
CA TYR A 71 4.45 -1.61 7.27
C TYR A 71 5.03 -1.84 8.65
N ALA A 72 6.20 -2.48 8.73
CA ALA A 72 6.96 -2.49 9.98
C ALA A 72 7.23 -1.05 10.44
N VAL A 73 7.04 -0.77 11.73
CA VAL A 73 7.22 0.59 12.27
C VAL A 73 8.60 1.15 11.92
N GLY A 74 8.66 2.41 11.51
CA GLY A 74 9.93 3.06 11.18
C GLY A 74 10.41 2.84 9.74
N THR A 75 9.71 2.03 8.93
CA THR A 75 10.04 1.86 7.50
C THR A 75 10.02 3.22 6.79
N PRO A 76 11.13 3.69 6.19
CA PRO A 76 11.17 4.95 5.44
C PRO A 76 10.11 4.98 4.34
N PHE A 77 9.57 6.16 4.00
CA PHE A 77 8.50 6.24 3.01
C PHE A 77 8.93 5.68 1.64
N SER A 78 10.15 5.99 1.21
CA SER A 78 10.76 5.49 -0.04
C SER A 78 10.94 3.97 -0.07
N GLU A 79 11.02 3.29 1.07
CA GLU A 79 11.06 1.83 1.11
C GLU A 79 9.68 1.19 0.96
N ARG A 80 8.59 1.99 1.01
CA ARG A 80 7.22 1.52 0.86
C ARG A 80 6.75 1.51 -0.60
N SER A 81 7.41 2.25 -1.49
CA SER A 81 7.04 2.36 -2.92
C SER A 81 5.56 2.68 -3.12
N LEU A 82 5.05 3.57 -2.28
CA LEU A 82 3.68 4.07 -2.33
C LEU A 82 3.60 5.30 -3.24
N VAL A 83 2.37 5.66 -3.61
CA VAL A 83 2.07 6.92 -4.31
C VAL A 83 2.69 8.09 -3.53
N PRO A 84 3.57 8.93 -4.12
CA PRO A 84 4.29 9.98 -3.39
C PRO A 84 3.42 10.88 -2.53
N GLU A 85 2.23 11.23 -3.02
CA GLU A 85 1.25 12.08 -2.34
C GLU A 85 0.72 11.45 -1.04
N TRP A 86 0.80 10.12 -0.88
CA TRP A 86 0.38 9.45 0.35
C TRP A 86 1.25 9.81 1.53
N VAL A 87 2.45 10.34 1.29
CA VAL A 87 3.29 10.87 2.37
C VAL A 87 2.53 11.95 3.15
N GLU A 88 1.64 12.71 2.54
CA GLU A 88 0.89 13.78 3.21
C GLU A 88 -0.28 13.28 4.06
N ARG A 89 -0.63 11.99 3.95
CA ARG A 89 -1.71 11.39 4.74
C ARG A 89 -1.37 11.34 6.24
N PRO A 90 -2.38 11.25 7.12
CA PRO A 90 -2.16 11.01 8.54
C PRO A 90 -1.27 9.80 8.79
N TYR A 91 -0.36 9.94 9.75
CA TYR A 91 0.54 8.88 10.15
C TYR A 91 0.04 8.26 11.45
N HIS A 92 -0.14 6.94 11.44
CA HIS A 92 -0.59 6.18 12.60
C HIS A 92 0.34 5.00 12.83
N ALA A 93 0.55 4.67 14.09
CA ALA A 93 1.27 3.47 14.50
C ALA A 93 0.40 2.64 15.43
N TYR A 94 0.50 1.33 15.32
CA TYR A 94 -0.29 0.37 16.08
C TYR A 94 0.62 -0.71 16.66
N ARG A 95 0.21 -1.23 17.81
CA ARG A 95 0.82 -2.40 18.43
C ARG A 95 -0.17 -3.55 18.44
N VAL A 96 0.31 -4.71 18.02
CA VAL A 96 -0.42 -5.97 18.06
C VAL A 96 -0.62 -6.38 19.52
N ARG A 97 -1.86 -6.70 19.90
CA ARG A 97 -2.24 -7.14 21.25
C ARG A 97 -2.57 -8.63 21.31
N GLN A 98 -3.04 -9.17 20.21
CA GLN A 98 -3.36 -10.58 20.04
C GLN A 98 -2.79 -11.06 18.70
N PRO A 99 -2.44 -12.34 18.55
CA PRO A 99 -1.93 -12.84 17.28
C PRO A 99 -2.86 -12.50 16.10
N VAL A 100 -2.29 -11.96 15.03
CA VAL A 100 -3.04 -11.62 13.79
C VAL A 100 -2.35 -12.31 12.61
N GLN A 101 -3.08 -13.18 11.92
CA GLN A 101 -2.60 -13.74 10.66
C GLN A 101 -2.64 -12.66 9.57
N VAL A 102 -1.51 -12.43 8.92
CA VAL A 102 -1.34 -11.39 7.90
C VAL A 102 -0.69 -11.97 6.64
N LEU A 103 -0.89 -11.29 5.51
CA LEU A 103 -0.12 -11.53 4.31
C LEU A 103 1.06 -10.56 4.28
N THR A 104 2.27 -11.07 4.46
CA THR A 104 3.48 -10.24 4.37
C THR A 104 4.09 -10.28 2.99
N GLY A 105 4.79 -9.22 2.61
CA GLY A 105 5.62 -9.16 1.41
C GLY A 105 6.59 -7.98 1.45
N ALA A 106 7.61 -8.01 0.61
CA ALA A 106 8.51 -6.87 0.42
C ALA A 106 7.98 -5.98 -0.71
N ALA A 107 7.90 -4.67 -0.48
CA ALA A 107 7.56 -3.71 -1.53
C ALA A 107 8.58 -3.81 -2.68
N ILE A 108 8.10 -3.89 -3.92
CA ILE A 108 8.98 -3.82 -5.11
C ILE A 108 9.33 -2.35 -5.42
N PRO A 109 10.45 -2.07 -6.09
CA PRO A 109 10.74 -0.72 -6.56
C PRO A 109 9.62 -0.19 -7.46
N TRP A 110 9.05 0.97 -7.11
CA TRP A 110 7.97 1.61 -7.87
C TRP A 110 7.92 3.11 -7.56
N PHE A 111 7.27 3.94 -8.40
CA PHE A 111 7.18 5.41 -8.21
C PHE A 111 8.55 6.10 -8.02
N ASP A 112 9.60 5.67 -8.74
CA ASP A 112 10.99 6.14 -8.55
C ASP A 112 11.54 5.97 -7.12
N GLN A 113 10.95 5.04 -6.37
CA GLN A 113 11.38 4.69 -5.03
C GLN A 113 12.03 3.30 -5.02
N PRO A 114 13.03 3.07 -4.15
CA PRO A 114 13.77 1.80 -4.08
C PRO A 114 12.91 0.63 -3.59
N GLY A 115 11.87 0.88 -2.79
CA GLY A 115 11.08 -0.19 -2.17
C GLY A 115 11.91 -1.00 -1.16
N GLY A 116 11.54 -2.26 -0.96
CA GLY A 116 12.24 -3.20 -0.06
C GLY A 116 11.69 -3.27 1.36
N GLY A 117 10.84 -2.32 1.76
CA GLY A 117 10.18 -2.30 3.06
C GLY A 117 9.27 -3.50 3.27
N THR A 118 9.15 -3.94 4.53
CA THR A 118 8.27 -5.06 4.89
C THR A 118 6.85 -4.56 5.08
N ALA A 119 5.98 -5.00 4.19
CA ALA A 119 4.54 -4.75 4.23
C ALA A 119 3.80 -5.92 4.88
N TYR A 120 2.67 -5.60 5.50
CA TYR A 120 1.69 -6.55 5.99
C TYR A 120 0.30 -6.10 5.55
N LEU A 121 -0.43 -6.99 4.89
CA LEU A 121 -1.87 -6.86 4.73
C LEU A 121 -2.57 -7.60 5.87
N LEU A 122 -3.40 -6.85 6.59
CA LEU A 122 -4.23 -7.34 7.68
C LEU A 122 -5.50 -8.01 7.13
N PRO A 123 -6.10 -8.97 7.87
CA PRO A 123 -7.28 -9.70 7.41
C PRO A 123 -8.53 -8.81 7.32
N ASP A 124 -8.59 -7.76 8.14
CA ASP A 124 -9.70 -6.83 8.28
C ASP A 124 -9.17 -5.38 8.27
N ALA A 125 -10.08 -4.39 8.24
CA ALA A 125 -9.70 -2.98 8.35
C ALA A 125 -9.04 -2.69 9.71
N ILE A 126 -8.08 -1.75 9.73
CA ILE A 126 -7.37 -1.38 10.97
C ILE A 126 -8.35 -0.94 12.06
N GLY A 127 -9.36 -0.15 11.71
CA GLY A 127 -10.39 0.31 12.65
C GLY A 127 -11.16 -0.84 13.30
N GLU A 128 -11.45 -1.92 12.56
CA GLU A 128 -12.11 -3.12 13.09
C GLU A 128 -11.17 -3.92 14.03
N LEU A 129 -9.89 -4.00 13.68
CA LEU A 129 -8.89 -4.67 14.51
C LEU A 129 -8.58 -3.90 15.79
N VAL A 130 -8.68 -2.56 15.75
CA VAL A 130 -8.63 -1.71 16.94
C VAL A 130 -9.90 -1.89 17.79
N ALA A 131 -11.08 -1.84 17.17
CA ALA A 131 -12.36 -2.00 17.88
C ALA A 131 -12.51 -3.37 18.57
N SER A 132 -12.00 -4.43 17.94
CA SER A 132 -11.94 -5.78 18.53
C SER A 132 -10.83 -5.97 19.56
N GLY A 133 -9.93 -5.00 19.72
CA GLY A 133 -8.81 -5.06 20.68
C GLY A 133 -7.63 -5.91 20.23
N ARG A 134 -7.60 -6.37 18.96
CA ARG A 134 -6.45 -7.09 18.38
C ARG A 134 -5.27 -6.15 18.11
N LEU A 135 -5.56 -4.90 17.75
CA LEU A 135 -4.60 -3.81 17.66
C LEU A 135 -4.90 -2.74 18.69
N VAL A 136 -3.88 -1.98 19.07
CA VAL A 136 -4.04 -0.72 19.80
C VAL A 136 -3.22 0.36 19.12
N GLU A 137 -3.77 1.56 19.00
CA GLU A 137 -2.99 2.70 18.51
C GLU A 137 -1.91 3.10 19.52
N VAL A 138 -0.72 3.43 19.02
CA VAL A 138 0.44 3.85 19.80
C VAL A 138 0.71 5.32 19.53
N ASN A 139 0.38 6.15 20.52
CA ASN A 139 0.67 7.57 20.46
C ASN A 139 2.18 7.86 20.59
N GLY A 140 2.67 8.88 19.90
CA GLY A 140 4.04 9.38 20.03
C GLY A 140 5.10 8.68 19.18
N ARG A 141 4.71 7.82 18.23
CA ARG A 141 5.63 7.34 17.20
C ARG A 141 5.89 8.46 16.19
N GLU A 142 7.16 8.74 15.94
CA GLU A 142 7.56 9.74 14.96
C GLU A 142 7.37 9.19 13.55
N ARG A 143 6.77 10.01 12.69
CA ARG A 143 6.64 9.73 11.28
C ARG A 143 8.03 9.50 10.65
N PRO A 144 8.27 8.37 9.95
CA PRO A 144 9.54 8.11 9.30
C PRO A 144 9.87 9.17 8.24
N ARG A 145 11.17 9.39 8.02
CA ARG A 145 11.64 10.33 6.99
C ARG A 145 11.28 9.83 5.59
N GLY A 146 11.03 10.80 4.71
CA GLY A 146 10.90 10.61 3.26
C GLY A 146 12.25 10.59 2.59
#